data_AF-A0A7S1GK69-F1
#
_entry.id   AF-A0A7S1GK69-F1
#
_cell.length_a   1.000
_cell.length_b   1.000
_cell.length_c   1.000
_cell.angle_alpha   90.00
_cell.angle_beta   90.00
_cell.angle_gamma   90.00
#
_symmetry.space_group_name_H-M   'P 1'
#
loop_
_entity.id
_entity.type
_entity.pdbx_description
1 polymer ?
#
loop_
_entity_poly.entity_id
_entity_poly.type
_entity_poly.pdbx_seq_one_letter_code
_entity_poly.pdbx_strand_id
1 'polypeptide(L)'
;ADILRESIYQYMDGSSYPPKIDISDLEDALAIYMEEEFSIQLEDQSERQLAQVLWEMYEGCFAKGDPTKCREVVTTAQQNLSQSLPINVQSSEHDDDDDDD
;
A
#
# COMPACT_ATOMS: atom_id res chain seq x y z
N ALA A 1 -11.72 -4.92 -1.26
CA ALA A 1 -10.65 -5.15 -0.25
C ALA A 1 -9.91 -6.47 -0.46
N ASP A 2 -10.63 -7.53 -0.89
CA ASP A 2 -10.07 -8.86 -1.02
C ASP A 2 -9.07 -9.02 -2.17
N ILE A 3 -9.14 -8.22 -3.24
CA ILE A 3 -8.27 -8.36 -4.42
C ILE A 3 -6.79 -8.05 -4.11
N LEU A 4 -6.50 -6.93 -3.44
CA LEU A 4 -5.13 -6.58 -3.07
C LEU A 4 -4.56 -7.56 -2.05
N ARG A 5 -5.36 -7.93 -1.06
CA ARG A 5 -4.95 -8.89 -0.03
C ARG A 5 -4.66 -10.25 -0.65
N GLU A 6 -5.55 -10.75 -1.49
CA GLU A 6 -5.38 -12.02 -2.20
C GLU A 6 -4.16 -11.98 -3.11
N SER A 7 -3.93 -10.88 -3.84
CA SER A 7 -2.74 -10.71 -4.69
C SER A 7 -1.44 -10.74 -3.87
N ILE A 8 -1.36 -9.98 -2.78
CA ILE A 8 -0.19 -9.99 -1.89
C ILE A 8 0.03 -11.40 -1.32
N TYR A 9 -1.01 -12.07 -0.82
CA TYR A 9 -0.86 -13.43 -0.30
C TYR A 9 -0.56 -14.45 -1.39
N GLN A 10 -1.07 -14.31 -2.60
CA GLN A 10 -0.82 -15.25 -3.70
C GLN A 10 0.64 -15.23 -4.14
N TYR A 11 1.26 -14.05 -4.12
CA TYR A 11 2.62 -13.87 -4.65
C TYR A 11 3.70 -13.78 -3.55
N MET A 12 3.32 -13.43 -2.34
CA MET A 12 4.19 -13.29 -1.16
C MET A 12 3.78 -14.25 -0.03
N ASP A 13 3.28 -15.46 -0.35
CA ASP A 13 2.90 -16.48 0.64
C ASP A 13 4.09 -17.12 1.37
N GLY A 14 5.30 -16.91 0.86
CA GLY A 14 6.51 -17.52 1.40
C GLY A 14 6.86 -18.89 0.86
N SER A 15 6.11 -19.41 -0.12
CA SER A 15 6.41 -20.69 -0.75
C SER A 15 7.57 -20.61 -1.75
N SER A 16 7.97 -19.39 -2.14
CA SER A 16 9.10 -19.18 -3.07
C SER A 16 9.88 -17.90 -2.77
N TYR A 17 11.21 -18.01 -2.77
CA TYR A 17 12.12 -16.85 -2.73
C TYR A 17 13.09 -16.90 -3.92
N PRO A 18 13.23 -15.81 -4.73
CA PRO A 18 12.48 -14.55 -4.65
C PRO A 18 10.97 -14.75 -4.95
N PRO A 19 10.10 -13.78 -4.60
CA PRO A 19 8.68 -13.88 -4.93
C PRO A 19 8.49 -13.87 -6.46
N LYS A 20 7.34 -14.36 -6.93
CA LYS A 20 7.04 -14.49 -8.37
C LYS A 20 6.56 -13.20 -9.04
N ILE A 21 6.72 -12.08 -8.34
CA ILE A 21 6.35 -10.74 -8.78
C ILE A 21 7.53 -9.81 -8.53
N ASP A 22 7.61 -8.74 -9.29
CA ASP A 22 8.55 -7.66 -9.05
C ASP A 22 7.89 -6.57 -8.20
N ILE A 23 8.69 -5.65 -7.66
CA ILE A 23 8.18 -4.54 -6.84
C ILE A 23 7.20 -3.65 -7.63
N SER A 24 7.42 -3.47 -8.94
CA SER A 24 6.54 -2.70 -9.81
C SER A 24 5.16 -3.32 -9.95
N ASP A 25 5.05 -4.67 -9.96
CA ASP A 25 3.74 -5.33 -9.97
C ASP A 25 2.96 -5.03 -8.68
N LEU A 26 3.66 -4.89 -7.55
CA LEU A 26 3.06 -4.54 -6.27
C LEU A 26 2.63 -3.07 -6.22
N GLU A 27 3.42 -2.16 -6.84
CA GLU A 27 3.05 -0.75 -7.02
C GLU A 27 1.76 -0.62 -7.82
N ASP A 28 1.69 -1.27 -8.99
CA ASP A 28 0.51 -1.26 -9.86
C ASP A 28 -0.71 -1.85 -9.14
N ALA A 29 -0.55 -2.97 -8.42
CA ALA A 29 -1.64 -3.57 -7.65
C ALA A 29 -2.18 -2.66 -6.55
N LEU A 30 -1.30 -1.89 -5.89
CA LEU A 30 -1.69 -0.91 -4.87
C LEU A 30 -2.44 0.29 -5.49
N ALA A 31 -1.95 0.81 -6.61
CA ALA A 31 -2.59 1.92 -7.32
C ALA A 31 -3.99 1.52 -7.83
N ILE A 32 -4.10 0.37 -8.51
CA ILE A 32 -5.38 -0.18 -8.99
C ILE A 32 -6.34 -0.37 -7.83
N TYR A 33 -5.88 -0.91 -6.70
CA TYR A 33 -6.72 -1.10 -5.53
C TYR A 33 -7.27 0.22 -4.98
N MET A 34 -6.44 1.25 -4.86
CA MET A 34 -6.87 2.55 -4.35
C MET A 34 -7.88 3.24 -5.29
N GLU A 35 -7.70 3.08 -6.60
CA GLU A 35 -8.61 3.60 -7.60
C GLU A 35 -9.93 2.82 -7.67
N GLU A 36 -9.88 1.49 -7.76
CA GLU A 36 -11.09 0.67 -7.93
C GLU A 36 -11.95 0.59 -6.66
N GLU A 37 -11.34 0.55 -5.48
CA GLU A 37 -12.08 0.34 -4.23
C GLU A 37 -12.44 1.63 -3.49
N PHE A 38 -11.63 2.67 -3.65
CA PHE A 38 -11.84 3.94 -2.98
C PHE A 38 -12.02 5.12 -3.93
N SER A 39 -11.86 4.93 -5.25
CA SER A 39 -11.86 6.02 -6.24
C SER A 39 -10.83 7.10 -5.91
N ILE A 40 -9.69 6.69 -5.34
CA ILE A 40 -8.58 7.56 -4.96
C ILE A 40 -7.42 7.29 -5.92
N GLN A 41 -6.96 8.34 -6.59
CA GLN A 41 -5.68 8.31 -7.30
C GLN A 41 -4.57 8.79 -6.36
N LEU A 42 -3.50 8.01 -6.26
CA LEU A 42 -2.33 8.34 -5.46
C LEU A 42 -1.38 9.19 -6.31
N GLU A 43 -1.52 10.51 -6.26
CA GLU A 43 -0.69 11.42 -7.06
C GLU A 43 0.71 11.65 -6.46
N ASP A 44 0.91 11.29 -5.20
CA ASP A 44 2.13 11.53 -4.43
C ASP A 44 3.15 10.38 -4.47
N GLN A 45 2.90 9.34 -5.28
CA GLN A 45 3.70 8.12 -5.34
C GLN A 45 3.75 7.36 -4.00
N SER A 46 2.69 7.45 -3.20
CA SER A 46 2.59 6.73 -1.92
C SER A 46 2.52 5.21 -2.12
N GLU A 47 1.97 4.74 -3.23
CA GLU A 47 1.95 3.33 -3.65
C GLU A 47 3.36 2.73 -3.71
N ARG A 48 4.34 3.52 -4.19
CA ARG A 48 5.74 3.11 -4.25
C ARG A 48 6.36 2.93 -2.87
N GLN A 49 6.05 3.84 -1.95
CA GLN A 49 6.55 3.75 -0.58
C GLN A 49 5.94 2.54 0.14
N LEU A 50 4.64 2.30 -0.05
CA LEU A 50 3.94 1.15 0.50
C LEU A 50 4.48 -0.17 -0.06
N ALA A 51 4.68 -0.26 -1.39
CA ALA A 51 5.27 -1.43 -2.04
C ALA A 51 6.67 -1.73 -1.49
N GLN A 52 7.51 -0.70 -1.29
CA GLN A 52 8.84 -0.85 -0.72
C GLN A 52 8.80 -1.42 0.70
N VAL A 53 7.91 -0.93 1.56
CA VAL A 53 7.78 -1.42 2.95
C VAL A 53 7.35 -2.89 2.96
N LEU A 54 6.36 -3.26 2.15
CA LEU A 54 5.89 -4.65 2.02
C LEU A 54 7.01 -5.56 1.52
N TRP A 55 7.79 -5.09 0.54
CA TRP A 55 8.94 -5.83 0.01
C TRP A 55 10.04 -6.04 1.06
N GLU A 56 10.40 -5.00 1.82
CA GLU A 56 11.37 -5.10 2.92
C GLU A 56 10.91 -6.08 4.01
N MET A 57 9.60 -6.08 4.33
CA MET A 57 9.02 -7.02 5.28
C MET A 57 9.12 -8.46 4.78
N TYR A 58 8.83 -8.70 3.50
CA TYR A 58 8.95 -10.02 2.89
C TYR A 58 10.40 -10.51 2.87
N GLU A 59 11.32 -9.69 2.36
CA GLU A 59 12.74 -10.03 2.27
C GLU A 59 13.35 -10.26 3.66
N GLY A 60 13.03 -9.39 4.63
CA GLY A 60 13.47 -9.55 6.02
C GLY A 60 13.03 -10.88 6.62
N CYS A 61 11.76 -11.23 6.47
CA CYS A 61 11.22 -12.49 6.99
C CYS A 61 11.79 -13.72 6.28
N PHE A 62 11.82 -13.73 4.95
CA PHE A 62 12.12 -14.94 4.17
C PHE A 62 13.59 -15.11 3.83
N ALA A 63 14.31 -14.04 3.49
CA ALA A 63 15.72 -14.13 3.13
C ALA A 63 16.63 -14.09 4.35
N LYS A 64 16.27 -13.28 5.36
CA LYS A 64 17.13 -12.97 6.52
C LYS A 64 16.65 -13.64 7.81
N GLY A 65 15.41 -14.13 7.86
CA GLY A 65 14.81 -14.66 9.09
C GLY A 65 14.61 -13.58 10.16
N ASP A 66 14.56 -12.31 9.76
CA ASP A 66 14.49 -11.15 10.64
C ASP A 66 13.13 -10.44 10.53
N PRO A 67 12.21 -10.69 11.48
CA PRO A 67 10.89 -10.07 11.47
C PRO A 67 10.86 -8.67 12.11
N THR A 68 12.02 -8.03 12.35
CA THR A 68 12.09 -6.73 13.06
C THR A 68 11.25 -5.66 12.35
N LYS A 69 11.39 -5.52 11.03
CA LYS A 69 10.60 -4.56 10.24
C LYS A 69 9.09 -4.77 10.40
N CYS A 70 8.63 -6.03 10.40
CA CYS A 70 7.22 -6.35 10.61
C CYS A 70 6.74 -5.91 12.00
N ARG A 71 7.55 -6.12 13.04
CA ARG A 71 7.23 -5.68 14.41
C ARG A 71 7.16 -4.16 14.52
N GLU A 72 8.09 -3.46 13.89
CA GLU A 72 8.09 -1.99 13.85
C GLU A 72 6.81 -1.47 13.20
N VAL A 73 6.48 -1.95 12.00
CA VAL A 73 5.28 -1.54 11.28
C VAL A 73 4.00 -1.79 12.10
N VAL A 74 3.85 -2.97 12.70
CA VAL A 74 2.69 -3.29 13.55
C VAL A 74 2.64 -2.40 14.79
N THR A 75 3.78 -2.16 15.44
CA THR A 75 3.84 -1.31 16.64
C THR A 75 3.46 0.13 16.31
N THR A 76 4.02 0.67 15.23
CA THR A 76 3.71 2.02 14.74
C THR A 76 2.24 2.13 14.33
N ALA A 77 1.68 1.13 13.65
CA ALA A 77 0.26 1.12 13.29
C ALA A 77 -0.64 1.15 14.53
N GLN A 78 -0.33 0.36 15.56
CA GLN A 78 -1.09 0.33 16.82
C GLN A 78 -1.03 1.68 17.56
N GLN A 79 0.12 2.34 17.55
CA GLN A 79 0.29 3.65 18.17
C GLN A 79 -0.51 4.73 17.42
N ASN A 80 -0.49 4.70 16.08
CA ASN A 80 -1.20 5.67 15.24
C ASN A 80 -2.71 5.40 15.18
N LEU A 81 -3.19 4.16 15.34
CA LEU A 81 -4.62 3.87 15.49
C LEU A 81 -5.26 4.58 16.68
N SER A 82 -4.45 4.89 17.71
CA SER A 82 -4.89 5.66 18.88
C SER A 82 -4.90 7.17 18.63
N GLN A 83 -4.34 7.63 17.51
CA GLN A 83 -4.28 9.03 17.11
C GLN A 83 -5.17 9.20 15.87
N SER A 84 -6.30 9.89 16.02
CA SER A 84 -7.14 10.26 14.88
C SER A 84 -6.38 11.30 14.04
N LEU A 85 -5.50 10.84 13.16
CA LEU A 85 -4.80 11.68 12.21
C LEU A 85 -5.82 12.13 11.16
N PRO A 86 -5.95 13.44 10.90
CA PRO A 86 -6.80 13.92 9.82
C PRO A 86 -6.21 13.42 8.50
N ILE A 87 -6.87 12.44 7.89
CA ILE A 87 -6.55 12.00 6.53
C ILE A 87 -7.11 13.05 5.60
N ASN A 88 -6.24 13.88 5.01
CA ASN A 88 -6.65 14.86 4.01
C ASN A 88 -6.78 14.15 2.66
N VAL A 89 -7.92 13.51 2.42
CA VAL A 89 -8.27 12.98 1.10
C VAL A 89 -8.73 14.16 0.27
N GLN A 90 -7.92 14.60 -0.70
CA GLN A 90 -8.40 15.53 -1.72
C GLN A 90 -9.25 14.72 -2.70
N SER A 91 -10.55 14.68 -2.47
CA SER A 91 -11.50 14.19 -3.47
C SER A 91 -11.42 15.12 -4.66
N SER A 92 -11.06 14.58 -5.83
CA SER A 92 -11.16 15.25 -7.12
C SER A 92 -12.64 15.31 -7.56
N GLU A 93 -13.49 15.92 -6.73
CA GLU A 93 -14.77 16.44 -7.21
C GLU A 93 -14.45 17.73 -7.96
N HIS A 94 -14.51 17.61 -9.28
CA HIS A 94 -14.36 18.69 -10.25
C HIS A 94 -15.45 19.73 -9.97
N ASP A 95 -15.13 20.74 -9.16
CA ASP A 95 -15.91 21.97 -9.04
C ASP A 95 -15.65 22.78 -10.32
N ASP A 96 -16.30 22.37 -11.42
CA ASP A 96 -16.52 23.22 -12.59
C ASP A 96 -17.48 24.34 -12.14
N ASP A 97 -16.94 25.31 -11.41
CA ASP A 97 -17.58 26.62 -11.19
C ASP A 97 -17.49 27.37 -12.53
N ASP A 98 -18.53 27.18 -13.33
CA ASP A 98 -18.83 27.85 -14.59
C ASP A 98 -19.19 29.32 -14.26
N ASP A 99 -18.16 30.17 -14.14
CA ASP A 99 -18.30 31.62 -13.95
C ASP A 99 -17.62 32.36 -15.11
N ASP A 100 -18.37 32.58 -16.21
CA ASP A 100 -18.02 33.54 -17.27
C ASP A 100 -19.29 34.29 -17.74
N ASP A 101 -19.44 35.50 -17.18
CA ASP A 101 -20.21 36.72 -17.60
C ASP A 101 -21.57 36.59 -18.33
#